data_AF-A0A962JPC4-F1
#
_entry.id   AF-A0A962JPC4-F1
#
_cell.length_a   1.000
_cell.length_b   1.000
_cell.length_c   1.000
_cell.angle_alpha   90.00
_cell.angle_beta   90.00
_cell.angle_gamma   90.00
#
_symmetry.space_group_name_H-M   'P 1'
#
loop_
_entity.id
_entity.type
_entity.pdbx_description
1 polymer ?
#
loop_
_entity_poly.entity_id
_entity_poly.type
_entity_poly.pdbx_seq_one_letter_code
_entity_poly.pdbx_strand_id
1 'polypeptide(L)'
;TRFSQYLEHERINNIMHGVIRASALRRTSLIRPMPGSDISMVAELSLLGKFVEIPERLFVRRFDAETSSILMNASTAAERDAPRGPSLRQRVSLHAYRFITTCKAPISLSEKLRVWLYLLRRVAALRHQVIRRLARIVIPGR
;
A
#
# COMPACT_ATOMS: atom_id res chain seq x y z
N THR A 1 -1.20 1.37 15.60
CA THR A 1 -2.45 2.11 15.31
C THR A 1 -3.23 1.33 14.27
N ARG A 2 -4.52 1.62 14.04
CA ARG A 2 -5.31 0.92 12.99
C ARG A 2 -4.66 1.03 11.61
N PHE A 3 -4.05 2.18 11.32
CA PHE A 3 -3.27 2.40 10.11
C PHE A 3 -2.10 1.43 9.96
N SER A 4 -1.28 1.27 11.00
CA SER A 4 -0.15 0.33 10.97
C SER A 4 -0.62 -1.12 10.84
N GLN A 5 -1.65 -1.50 11.60
CA GLN A 5 -2.23 -2.84 11.54
C GLN A 5 -2.73 -3.15 10.13
N TYR A 6 -3.50 -2.25 9.52
CA TYR A 6 -4.00 -2.43 8.16
C TYR A 6 -2.85 -2.59 7.15
N LEU A 7 -1.82 -1.74 7.22
CA LEU A 7 -0.68 -1.81 6.29
C LEU A 7 0.26 -3.03 6.50
N GLU A 8 0.16 -3.72 7.64
CA GLU A 8 0.88 -4.96 7.92
C GLU A 8 0.13 -6.19 7.40
N HIS A 9 -1.20 -6.18 7.47
CA HIS A 9 -2.05 -7.31 7.09
C HIS A 9 -2.41 -7.27 5.60
N GLU A 10 -2.80 -6.09 5.09
CA GLU A 10 -3.32 -6.01 3.72
C GLU A 10 -2.19 -5.95 2.70
N ARG A 11 -2.03 -7.04 1.95
CA ARG A 11 -1.12 -7.12 0.80
C ARG A 11 -1.83 -6.91 -0.53
N ILE A 12 -3.12 -7.20 -0.55
CA ILE A 12 -4.00 -7.17 -1.72
C ILE A 12 -5.30 -6.54 -1.25
N ASN A 13 -5.73 -5.46 -1.88
CA ASN A 13 -6.81 -4.60 -1.38
C ASN A 13 -8.22 -5.18 -1.62
N ASN A 14 -8.62 -6.17 -0.84
CA ASN A 14 -9.93 -6.82 -1.03
C ASN A 14 -11.07 -6.04 -0.36
N ILE A 15 -10.77 -5.22 0.64
CA ILE A 15 -11.74 -4.39 1.36
C ILE A 15 -12.49 -3.39 0.46
N MET A 16 -11.99 -3.12 -0.75
CA MET A 16 -12.63 -2.25 -1.74
C MET A 16 -13.98 -2.78 -2.24
N HIS A 17 -14.28 -4.07 -2.05
CA HIS A 17 -15.58 -4.64 -2.38
C HIS A 17 -16.65 -4.35 -1.31
N GLY A 18 -16.27 -3.74 -0.17
CA GLY A 18 -17.19 -3.32 0.86
C GLY A 18 -17.89 -1.99 0.57
N VAL A 19 -18.70 -1.52 1.53
CA VAL A 19 -19.38 -0.22 1.46
C VAL A 19 -18.61 0.82 2.26
N ILE A 20 -18.29 1.94 1.63
CA ILE A 20 -17.56 3.06 2.26
C ILE A 20 -18.43 4.31 2.20
N ARG A 21 -18.55 5.01 3.33
CA ARG A 21 -19.24 6.31 3.36
C ARG A 21 -18.52 7.30 2.44
N ALA A 22 -19.24 7.85 1.47
CA ALA A 22 -18.69 8.80 0.52
C ALA A 22 -18.08 10.05 1.19
N SER A 23 -18.67 10.51 2.29
CA SER A 23 -18.13 11.64 3.09
C SER A 23 -16.77 11.34 3.71
N ALA A 24 -16.51 10.10 4.13
CA ALA A 24 -15.20 9.69 4.65
C ALA A 24 -14.20 9.50 3.50
N LEU A 25 -14.63 8.88 2.39
CA LEU A 25 -13.78 8.65 1.21
C LEU A 25 -13.22 9.96 0.65
N ARG A 26 -14.05 11.00 0.54
CA ARG A 26 -13.64 12.34 0.08
C ARG A 26 -12.60 13.04 0.96
N ARG A 27 -12.38 12.57 2.20
CA ARG A 27 -11.37 13.10 3.13
C ARG A 27 -10.04 12.36 3.05
N THR A 28 -10.00 11.24 2.34
CA THR A 28 -8.74 10.61 1.92
C THR A 28 -8.22 11.37 0.70
N SER A 29 -7.01 11.06 0.24
CA SER A 29 -6.57 11.62 -1.04
C SER A 29 -6.77 10.69 -2.24
N LEU A 30 -7.74 9.78 -2.11
CA LEU A 30 -8.30 8.97 -3.18
C LEU A 30 -7.25 8.07 -3.87
N ILE A 31 -7.68 7.33 -4.88
CA ILE A 31 -6.80 6.50 -5.69
C ILE A 31 -5.88 7.40 -6.51
N ARG A 32 -4.58 7.12 -6.46
CA ARG A 32 -3.54 7.82 -7.24
C ARG A 32 -2.99 6.89 -8.32
N PRO A 33 -2.44 7.44 -9.42
CA PRO A 33 -1.88 6.65 -10.53
C PRO A 33 -0.51 6.05 -10.16
N MET A 34 -0.46 5.28 -9.08
CA MET A 34 0.72 4.56 -8.61
C MET A 34 0.32 3.30 -7.85
N PRO A 35 1.10 2.20 -7.95
CA PRO A 35 0.78 0.97 -7.24
C PRO A 35 0.73 1.16 -5.71
N GLY A 36 -0.27 0.56 -5.06
CA GLY A 36 -0.48 0.61 -3.61
C GLY A 36 -1.11 1.90 -3.09
N SER A 37 -1.56 2.80 -3.97
CA SER A 37 -2.30 4.01 -3.59
C SER A 37 -3.67 3.67 -2.99
N ASP A 38 -4.30 2.64 -3.51
CA ASP A 38 -5.57 2.06 -3.08
C ASP A 38 -5.47 1.51 -1.64
N ILE A 39 -4.43 0.74 -1.33
CA ILE A 39 -4.11 0.29 0.04
C ILE A 39 -3.87 1.51 0.94
N SER A 40 -3.16 2.54 0.44
CA SER A 40 -2.88 3.73 1.26
C SER A 40 -4.14 4.54 1.58
N MET A 41 -5.06 4.63 0.63
CA MET A 41 -6.37 5.26 0.80
C MET A 41 -7.18 4.56 1.90
N VAL A 42 -7.18 3.22 1.93
CA VAL A 42 -7.87 2.47 3.00
C VAL A 42 -7.17 2.64 4.34
N ALA A 43 -5.84 2.68 4.36
CA ALA A 43 -5.09 2.99 5.57
C ALA A 43 -5.51 4.37 6.14
N GLU A 44 -5.72 5.38 5.29
CA GLU A 44 -6.27 6.68 5.70
C GLU A 44 -7.68 6.59 6.26
N LEU A 45 -8.56 5.82 5.62
CA LEU A 45 -9.92 5.58 6.15
C LEU A 45 -9.87 4.98 7.56
N SER A 46 -8.89 4.12 7.86
CA SER A 46 -8.71 3.55 9.21
C SER A 46 -8.34 4.61 10.27
N LEU A 47 -7.80 5.76 9.87
CA LEU A 47 -7.57 6.91 10.75
C LEU A 47 -8.86 7.70 10.99
N LEU A 48 -9.78 7.71 10.03
CA LEU A 48 -11.07 8.39 10.13
C LEU A 48 -12.12 7.58 10.91
N GLY A 49 -11.98 6.25 10.97
CA GLY A 49 -12.94 5.39 11.64
C GLY A 49 -12.48 3.93 11.72
N LYS A 50 -13.41 3.06 12.14
CA LYS A 50 -13.21 1.60 12.20
C LYS A 50 -13.86 0.96 10.96
N PHE A 51 -13.25 -0.11 10.48
CA PHE A 51 -13.89 -1.04 9.55
C PHE A 51 -14.58 -2.14 10.34
N VAL A 52 -15.72 -2.60 9.83
CA VAL A 52 -16.44 -3.77 10.34
C VAL A 52 -16.51 -4.75 9.19
N GLU A 53 -16.00 -5.95 9.42
CA GLU A 53 -16.10 -7.07 8.49
C GLU A 53 -17.40 -7.82 8.78
N ILE A 54 -18.15 -8.12 7.74
CA ILE A 54 -19.34 -8.98 7.84
C ILE A 54 -18.89 -10.45 7.82
N PRO A 55 -19.56 -11.35 8.57
CA PRO A 55 -19.14 -12.74 8.65
C PRO A 55 -19.35 -13.51 7.34
N GLU A 56 -20.25 -13.05 6.47
CA GLU A 56 -20.57 -13.71 5.22
C GLU A 56 -19.52 -13.43 4.13
N ARG A 57 -19.09 -14.49 3.45
CA ARG A 57 -18.27 -14.38 2.24
C ARG A 57 -19.15 -13.95 1.06
N LEU A 58 -19.16 -12.66 0.74
CA LEU A 58 -19.95 -12.12 -0.37
C LEU A 58 -19.22 -12.07 -1.72
N PHE A 59 -17.88 -12.06 -1.71
CA PHE A 59 -17.09 -11.86 -2.92
C PHE A 59 -16.03 -12.96 -3.08
N VAL A 60 -15.80 -13.37 -4.32
CA VAL A 60 -14.72 -14.27 -4.72
C VAL A 60 -13.88 -13.56 -5.78
N ARG A 61 -12.58 -13.47 -5.53
CA ARG A 61 -11.61 -12.88 -6.46
C ARG A 61 -10.90 -13.99 -7.24
N ARG A 62 -10.86 -13.87 -8.57
CA ARG A 62 -9.93 -14.65 -9.40
C ARG A 62 -8.50 -14.17 -9.14
N PHE A 63 -7.61 -15.12 -8.85
CA PHE A 63 -6.23 -14.82 -8.45
C PHE A 63 -5.28 -15.88 -9.02
N ASP A 64 -4.99 -15.73 -10.31
CA ASP A 64 -4.11 -16.58 -11.10
C ASP A 64 -3.13 -15.72 -11.93
N ALA A 65 -2.22 -16.36 -12.65
CA ALA A 65 -1.24 -15.67 -13.49
C ALA A 65 -1.86 -14.88 -14.65
N GLU A 66 -3.09 -15.22 -15.07
CA GLU A 66 -3.77 -14.52 -16.16
C GLU A 66 -4.41 -13.22 -15.69
N THR A 67 -4.84 -13.16 -14.42
CA THR A 67 -5.61 -12.05 -13.85
C THR A 67 -4.82 -11.18 -12.86
N SER A 68 -3.66 -11.63 -12.39
CA SER A 68 -2.85 -10.95 -11.37
C SER A 68 -1.43 -10.66 -11.87
N SER A 69 -1.08 -9.39 -11.98
CA SER A 69 0.28 -8.96 -12.37
C SER A 69 1.38 -9.42 -11.40
N ILE A 70 1.03 -9.76 -10.16
CA ILE A 70 1.98 -10.29 -9.16
C ILE A 70 2.37 -11.74 -9.49
N LEU A 71 1.48 -12.49 -10.15
CA LEU A 71 1.68 -13.90 -10.52
C LEU A 71 2.11 -14.07 -11.98
N MET A 72 2.10 -13.00 -12.78
CA MET A 72 2.51 -13.03 -14.18
C MET A 72 4.01 -13.37 -14.31
N ASN A 73 4.31 -14.25 -15.27
CA ASN A 73 5.69 -14.49 -15.68
C ASN A 73 6.24 -13.32 -16.53
N ALA A 74 7.54 -13.35 -16.80
CA ALA A 74 8.21 -12.29 -17.53
C ALA A 74 7.67 -12.11 -18.95
N SER A 75 7.51 -13.19 -19.74
CA SER A 75 7.06 -13.09 -21.13
C SER A 75 5.67 -12.47 -21.22
N THR A 76 4.71 -12.98 -20.45
CA THR A 76 3.32 -12.48 -20.41
C THR A 76 3.27 -11.01 -19.98
N ALA A 77 4.08 -10.61 -19.00
CA ALA A 77 4.15 -9.22 -18.57
C ALA A 77 4.70 -8.30 -19.68
N ALA A 78 5.66 -8.79 -20.49
CA ALA A 78 6.20 -8.01 -21.60
C ALA A 78 5.18 -7.87 -22.74
N GLU A 79 4.48 -8.95 -23.09
CA GLU A 79 3.43 -8.95 -24.11
C GLU A 79 2.28 -7.98 -23.78
N ARG A 80 1.94 -7.88 -22.49
CA ARG A 80 0.83 -7.04 -22.01
C ARG A 80 1.23 -5.63 -21.58
N ASP A 81 2.50 -5.25 -21.78
CA ASP A 81 3.10 -4.01 -21.24
C ASP A 81 2.78 -3.79 -19.75
N ALA A 82 2.77 -4.88 -18.98
CA ALA A 82 2.40 -4.86 -17.58
C ALA A 82 3.60 -4.44 -16.71
N PRO A 83 3.45 -3.45 -15.82
CA PRO A 83 4.55 -3.00 -14.98
C PRO A 83 4.97 -4.09 -14.00
N ARG A 84 6.27 -4.42 -13.96
CA ARG A 84 6.86 -5.41 -13.03
C ARG A 84 7.09 -4.85 -11.62
N GLY A 85 6.08 -4.17 -11.08
CA GLY A 85 6.07 -3.55 -9.77
C GLY A 85 6.39 -2.05 -9.79
N PRO A 86 6.33 -1.40 -8.60
CA PRO A 86 6.47 0.04 -8.51
C PRO A 86 7.92 0.52 -8.70
N SER A 87 8.09 1.61 -9.46
CA SER A 87 9.37 2.31 -9.58
C SER A 87 9.81 2.95 -8.26
N LEU A 88 11.09 3.29 -8.13
CA LEU A 88 11.60 3.99 -6.94
C LEU A 88 10.84 5.31 -6.71
N ARG A 89 10.59 6.08 -7.78
CA ARG A 89 9.79 7.31 -7.73
C ARG A 89 8.40 7.04 -7.15
N GLN A 90 7.70 6.02 -7.65
CA GLN A 90 6.38 5.66 -7.14
C GLN A 90 6.43 5.26 -5.65
N ARG A 91 7.46 4.52 -5.22
CA ARG A 91 7.64 4.14 -3.81
C ARG A 91 7.86 5.37 -2.92
N VAL A 92 8.74 6.28 -3.34
CA VAL A 92 9.00 7.54 -2.61
C VAL A 92 7.75 8.39 -2.55
N SER A 93 7.06 8.59 -3.68
CA SER A 93 5.78 9.33 -3.73
C SER A 93 4.73 8.72 -2.80
N LEU A 94 4.59 7.40 -2.80
CA LEU A 94 3.64 6.71 -1.93
C LEU A 94 3.94 6.91 -0.44
N HIS A 95 5.22 6.89 -0.06
CA HIS A 95 5.63 7.15 1.33
C HIS A 95 5.41 8.61 1.73
N ALA A 96 5.87 9.57 0.92
CA ALA A 96 5.67 11.00 1.17
C ALA A 96 4.19 11.32 1.36
N TYR A 97 3.36 10.75 0.49
CA TYR A 97 1.93 10.87 0.54
C TYR A 97 1.32 10.38 1.87
N ARG A 98 1.69 9.18 2.34
CA ARG A 98 1.25 8.63 3.64
C ARG A 98 1.61 9.53 4.82
N PHE A 99 2.77 10.19 4.79
CA PHE A 99 3.15 11.16 5.82
C PHE A 99 2.22 12.38 5.78
N ILE A 100 2.03 12.99 4.61
CA ILE A 100 1.18 14.17 4.42
C ILE A 100 -0.26 13.90 4.87
N THR A 101 -0.83 12.75 4.52
CA THR A 101 -2.21 12.43 4.89
C THR A 101 -2.37 12.16 6.39
N THR A 102 -1.36 11.54 7.01
CA THR A 102 -1.31 11.41 8.47
C THR A 102 -1.30 12.77 9.17
N CYS A 103 -0.59 13.77 8.62
CA CYS A 103 -0.61 15.13 9.19
C CYS A 103 -2.02 15.74 9.20
N LYS A 104 -2.78 15.52 8.12
CA LYS A 104 -4.15 16.04 7.93
C LYS A 104 -5.23 15.22 8.67
N ALA A 105 -4.89 14.02 9.16
CA ALA A 105 -5.86 13.15 9.81
C ALA A 105 -6.38 13.75 11.13
N PRO A 106 -7.69 13.61 11.43
CA PRO A 106 -8.35 14.10 12.65
C PRO A 106 -8.10 13.15 13.84
N ILE A 107 -6.83 12.81 14.08
CA ILE A 107 -6.40 11.92 15.16
C ILE A 107 -5.52 12.66 16.16
N SER A 108 -5.38 12.11 17.36
CA SER A 108 -4.55 12.69 18.41
C SER A 108 -3.07 12.80 17.99
N LEU A 109 -2.34 13.77 18.57
CA LEU A 109 -0.91 13.94 18.28
C LEU A 109 -0.10 12.68 18.60
N SER A 110 -0.42 11.98 19.68
CA SER A 110 0.22 10.70 20.05
C SER A 110 -0.04 9.59 19.03
N GLU A 111 -1.22 9.55 18.40
CA GLU A 111 -1.48 8.65 17.27
C GLU A 111 -0.70 9.06 16.02
N LYS A 112 -0.60 10.35 15.69
CA LYS A 112 0.23 10.83 14.58
C LYS A 112 1.68 10.41 14.75
N LEU A 113 2.27 10.63 15.94
CA LEU A 113 3.64 10.22 16.26
C LEU A 113 3.86 8.72 16.06
N ARG A 114 2.93 7.88 16.53
CA ARG A 114 3.00 6.43 16.34
C ARG A 114 2.96 6.03 14.86
N VAL A 115 2.11 6.67 14.06
CA VAL A 115 2.04 6.42 12.61
C VAL A 115 3.31 6.90 11.90
N TRP A 116 3.81 8.09 12.21
CA TRP A 116 5.05 8.60 11.63
C TRP A 116 6.25 7.72 11.96
N LEU A 117 6.40 7.29 13.21
CA LEU A 117 7.47 6.37 13.60
C LEU A 117 7.38 5.04 12.84
N TYR A 118 6.17 4.51 12.65
CA TYR A 118 5.94 3.33 11.83
C TYR A 118 6.34 3.56 10.35
N LEU A 119 5.92 4.69 9.76
CA LEU A 119 6.27 5.03 8.37
C LEU A 119 7.79 5.23 8.20
N LEU A 120 8.46 5.88 9.16
CA LEU A 120 9.91 6.07 9.17
C LEU A 120 10.65 4.72 9.18
N ARG A 121 10.22 3.77 10.01
CA ARG A 121 10.78 2.41 10.01
C ARG A 121 10.62 1.72 8.66
N ARG A 122 9.48 1.90 7.97
CA ARG A 122 9.29 1.34 6.62
C ARG A 122 10.21 1.98 5.58
N VAL A 123 10.42 3.29 5.63
CA VAL A 123 11.40 3.98 4.76
C VAL A 123 12.82 3.52 5.07
N ALA A 124 13.16 3.34 6.35
CA ALA A 124 14.44 2.76 6.74
C ALA A 124 14.61 1.32 6.24
N ALA A 125 13.57 0.49 6.21
CA ALA A 125 13.64 -0.84 5.61
C ALA A 125 13.84 -0.76 4.07
N LEU A 126 13.21 0.22 3.42
CA LEU A 126 13.33 0.49 1.99
C LEU A 126 14.78 0.72 1.55
N ARG A 127 15.49 1.62 2.25
CA ARG A 127 16.90 1.93 1.95
C ARG A 127 17.77 0.67 2.04
N HIS A 128 17.56 -0.17 3.06
CA HIS A 128 18.35 -1.39 3.23
C HIS A 128 18.07 -2.42 2.13
N GLN A 129 16.86 -2.48 1.58
CA GLN A 129 16.54 -3.36 0.44
C GLN A 129 17.19 -2.86 -0.84
N VAL A 130 17.19 -1.54 -1.08
CA VAL A 130 17.82 -0.92 -2.25
C VAL A 130 19.33 -1.14 -2.20
N ILE A 131 19.99 -0.84 -1.08
CA ILE A 131 21.42 -1.06 -0.88
C ILE A 131 21.78 -2.53 -1.13
N ARG A 132 21.01 -3.48 -0.56
CA ARG A 132 21.24 -4.91 -0.79
C ARG A 132 21.08 -5.32 -2.26
N ARG A 133 20.10 -4.77 -2.99
CA ARG A 133 19.95 -5.04 -4.42
C ARG A 133 21.13 -4.50 -5.22
N LEU A 134 21.56 -3.27 -4.95
CA LEU A 134 22.72 -2.68 -5.62
C LEU A 134 24.00 -3.47 -5.34
N ALA A 135 24.21 -3.89 -4.08
CA ALA A 135 25.37 -4.72 -3.72
C ALA A 135 25.43 -6.05 -4.50
N ARG A 136 24.29 -6.69 -4.80
CA ARG A 136 24.25 -7.91 -5.63
C ARG A 136 24.57 -7.66 -7.11
N ILE A 137 24.30 -6.45 -7.61
CA ILE A 137 24.63 -6.07 -8.98
C ILE A 137 26.13 -5.77 -9.08
N VAL A 138 26.70 -5.11 -8.07
CA VAL A 138 28.12 -4.72 -8.03
C VAL A 138 29.04 -5.89 -7.66
N ILE A 139 28.56 -6.86 -6.87
CA ILE A 139 29.28 -8.08 -6.48
C ILE A 139 28.47 -9.30 -6.96
N PRO A 140 28.62 -9.72 -8.22
CA PRO A 140 27.94 -10.92 -8.71
C PRO A 140 28.72 -12.15 -8.23
N GLY A 141 28.16 -12.93 -7.29
CA GLY A 141 28.73 -14.25 -6.94
C GLY A 141 28.70 -14.71 -5.47
N ARG A 142 27.54 -14.64 -4.81
CA ARG A 142 27.22 -15.56 -3.69
C ARG A 142 25.77 -16.01 -3.77
#